data_AF-A0A969N8Z1-F1
#
_entry.id   AF-A0A969N8Z1-F1
#
_cell.length_a   1.000
_cell.length_b   1.000
_cell.length_c   1.000
_cell.angle_alpha   90.00
_cell.angle_beta   90.00
_cell.angle_gamma   90.00
#
_symmetry.space_group_name_H-M   'P 1'
#
loop_
_entity.id
_entity.type
_entity.pdbx_description
1 polymer ?
#
loop_
_entity_poly.entity_id
_entity_poly.type
_entity_poly.pdbx_seq_one_letter_code
_entity_poly.pdbx_strand_id
1 'polypeptide(L)'
;MSIIDKIVQLDFPTDQYVRKEYPKSQIVLHHTVSGGSAKAVAAFWAGKAQRIATCIIIDKAGIPYQLFSSKYWGGHVGGRRSMAKSFEKYNLEYRDCSTTSIGVEIISWGGLQMIDGKLHNCYGGEYKEEGVKPTYFEEAYRGYNYFDTYTAKQIETLKELLLYWGERYNIPLDYNEDMWDVSKNALENKPGIWSHTSFRFDKSDLFPQKEMIDMLKSLKK
;
A
#
# COMPACT_ATOMS: atom_id res chain seq x y z
N MET A 1 13.13 -1.64 -21.14
CA MET A 1 13.41 -0.57 -20.16
C MET A 1 13.18 -1.17 -18.79
N SER A 2 14.15 -1.09 -17.88
CA SER A 2 13.99 -1.65 -16.53
C SER A 2 13.03 -0.78 -15.71
N ILE A 3 12.46 -1.32 -14.64
CA ILE A 3 11.66 -0.50 -13.71
C ILE A 3 12.46 0.67 -13.13
N ILE A 4 13.77 0.49 -12.93
CA ILE A 4 14.67 1.51 -12.40
C ILE A 4 14.72 2.75 -13.31
N ASP A 5 14.69 2.56 -14.62
CA ASP A 5 14.71 3.66 -15.60
C ASP A 5 13.40 4.46 -15.59
N LYS A 6 12.31 3.89 -15.05
CA LYS A 6 11.00 4.55 -14.93
C LYS A 6 10.83 5.33 -13.63
N ILE A 7 11.70 5.09 -12.64
CA ILE A 7 11.58 5.72 -11.31
C ILE A 7 11.94 7.19 -11.39
N VAL A 8 11.01 8.03 -10.97
CA VAL A 8 11.25 9.46 -10.73
C VAL A 8 11.61 9.65 -9.27
N GLN A 9 12.80 10.20 -9.00
CA GLN A 9 13.20 10.54 -7.64
C GLN A 9 12.49 11.81 -7.17
N LEU A 10 11.95 11.80 -5.96
CA LEU A 10 11.44 12.97 -5.26
C LEU A 10 12.37 13.31 -4.10
N ASP A 11 12.63 14.60 -3.91
CA ASP A 11 13.30 15.07 -2.70
C ASP A 11 12.35 14.89 -1.51
N PHE A 12 12.75 14.07 -0.54
CA PHE A 12 11.96 13.75 0.64
C PHE A 12 12.82 13.94 1.90
N PRO A 13 12.34 14.67 2.92
CA PRO A 13 13.16 15.03 4.06
C PRO A 13 13.74 13.82 4.80
N THR A 14 15.04 13.87 5.07
CA THR A 14 15.77 12.71 5.63
C THR A 14 15.45 12.41 7.10
N ASP A 15 14.70 13.27 7.76
CA ASP A 15 14.16 13.10 9.11
C ASP A 15 12.74 12.50 9.12
N GLN A 16 12.13 12.30 7.94
CA GLN A 16 10.80 11.68 7.76
C GLN A 16 10.84 10.16 7.56
N TYR A 17 12.04 9.57 7.52
CA TYR A 17 12.26 8.13 7.46
C TYR A 17 13.57 7.76 8.17
N VAL A 18 13.75 6.47 8.45
CA VAL A 18 14.93 5.97 9.16
C VAL A 18 15.97 5.51 8.17
N ARG A 19 17.07 6.26 8.07
CA ARG A 19 18.24 5.98 7.21
C ARG A 19 19.17 4.90 7.78
N LYS A 20 18.59 3.79 8.21
CA LYS A 20 19.33 2.60 8.65
C LYS A 20 18.83 1.40 7.86
N GLU A 21 19.75 0.60 7.36
CA GLU A 21 19.43 -0.59 6.59
C GLU A 21 18.90 -1.69 7.50
N TYR A 22 17.84 -2.35 7.06
CA TYR A 22 17.24 -3.51 7.72
C TYR A 22 17.00 -4.62 6.69
N PRO A 23 17.16 -5.90 7.07
CA PRO A 23 16.73 -7.01 6.23
C PRO A 23 15.26 -6.86 5.85
N LYS A 24 14.95 -7.01 4.57
CA LYS A 24 13.59 -6.93 4.04
C LYS A 24 13.08 -8.32 3.73
N SER A 25 11.96 -8.68 4.34
CA SER A 25 11.29 -9.98 4.17
C SER A 25 9.92 -9.83 3.52
N GLN A 26 9.28 -8.66 3.65
CA GLN A 26 7.92 -8.44 3.18
C GLN A 26 7.83 -7.22 2.26
N ILE A 27 6.86 -7.23 1.36
CA ILE A 27 6.42 -6.05 0.61
C ILE A 27 4.97 -5.77 1.03
N VAL A 28 4.68 -4.57 1.51
CA VAL A 28 3.34 -4.19 1.98
C VAL A 28 2.73 -3.18 1.02
N LEU A 29 1.56 -3.55 0.50
CA LEU A 29 0.80 -2.79 -0.47
C LEU A 29 -0.21 -1.88 0.23
N HIS A 30 -0.23 -0.63 -0.19
CA HIS A 30 -1.09 0.42 0.35
C HIS A 30 -1.77 1.22 -0.75
N HIS A 31 -2.80 1.97 -0.37
CA HIS A 31 -3.28 3.10 -1.15
C HIS A 31 -3.48 4.35 -0.30
N THR A 32 -3.46 5.52 -0.94
CA THR A 32 -3.29 6.80 -0.24
C THR A 32 -4.58 7.37 0.36
N VAL A 33 -5.75 6.83 -0.02
CA VAL A 33 -7.09 7.36 0.34
C VAL A 33 -7.26 8.83 -0.08
N SER A 34 -6.69 9.20 -1.22
CA SER A 34 -6.70 10.55 -1.79
C SER A 34 -6.51 10.53 -3.31
N GLY A 35 -7.20 11.41 -4.04
CA GLY A 35 -7.00 11.59 -5.49
C GLY A 35 -5.93 12.61 -5.89
N GLY A 36 -5.03 12.98 -4.98
CA GLY A 36 -3.91 13.85 -5.30
C GLY A 36 -2.85 13.16 -6.16
N SER A 37 -1.78 13.87 -6.50
CA SER A 37 -0.60 13.27 -7.13
C SER A 37 0.36 12.67 -6.10
N ALA A 38 1.26 11.80 -6.55
CA ALA A 38 2.36 11.29 -5.72
C ALA A 38 3.18 12.42 -5.06
N LYS A 39 3.40 13.53 -5.77
CA LYS A 39 4.08 14.74 -5.25
C LYS A 39 3.28 15.40 -4.12
N ALA A 40 1.96 15.51 -4.26
CA ALA A 40 1.10 16.09 -3.23
C ALA A 40 1.08 15.23 -1.95
N VAL A 41 1.02 13.90 -2.11
CA VAL A 41 1.10 12.96 -0.98
C VAL A 41 2.46 13.04 -0.29
N ALA A 42 3.56 13.06 -1.05
CA ALA A 42 4.90 13.21 -0.49
C ALA A 42 5.06 14.54 0.27
N ALA A 43 4.58 15.65 -0.29
CA ALA A 43 4.59 16.95 0.37
C ALA A 43 3.75 16.96 1.67
N PHE A 44 2.59 16.30 1.65
CA PHE A 44 1.76 16.16 2.84
C PHE A 44 2.48 15.39 3.95
N TRP A 45 3.12 14.25 3.63
CA TRP A 45 3.89 13.47 4.59
C TRP A 45 5.12 14.21 5.11
N ALA A 46 5.82 14.97 4.25
CA ALA A 46 6.96 15.78 4.64
C ALA A 46 6.63 16.79 5.76
N GLY A 47 5.37 17.24 5.84
CA GLY A 47 4.87 18.14 6.87
C GLY A 47 4.32 17.44 8.13
N LYS A 48 4.42 16.12 8.28
CA LYS A 48 3.86 15.39 9.43
C LYS A 48 4.91 15.06 10.48
N ALA A 49 4.57 15.33 11.74
CA ALA A 49 5.40 14.94 12.89
C ALA A 49 5.43 13.41 13.11
N GLN A 50 4.44 12.69 12.60
CA GLN A 50 4.30 11.25 12.76
C GLN A 50 5.29 10.43 11.91
N ARG A 51 5.98 11.06 10.93
CA ARG A 51 6.97 10.40 10.06
C ARG A 51 6.41 9.17 9.34
N ILE A 52 5.21 9.34 8.79
CA ILE A 52 4.52 8.33 7.97
C ILE A 52 5.07 8.42 6.57
N ALA A 53 5.63 7.33 6.04
CA ALA A 53 6.11 7.29 4.67
C ALA A 53 6.31 5.86 4.18
N THR A 54 6.07 5.66 2.88
CA THR A 54 6.52 4.50 2.10
C THR A 54 7.67 4.89 1.19
N CYS A 55 8.44 3.91 0.70
CA CYS A 55 9.63 4.21 -0.10
C CYS A 55 9.27 4.72 -1.51
N ILE A 56 8.09 4.37 -2.02
CA ILE A 56 7.65 4.72 -3.37
C ILE A 56 6.13 4.89 -3.43
N ILE A 57 5.68 5.81 -4.28
CA ILE A 57 4.27 6.09 -4.57
C ILE A 57 4.03 5.94 -6.09
N ILE A 58 3.04 5.16 -6.50
CA ILE A 58 2.65 4.94 -7.89
C ILE A 58 1.47 5.85 -8.23
N ASP A 59 1.71 6.83 -9.10
CA ASP A 59 0.69 7.78 -9.56
C ASP A 59 -0.36 7.11 -10.48
N LYS A 60 -1.52 7.75 -10.71
CA LYS A 60 -2.60 7.24 -11.57
C LYS A 60 -2.13 6.89 -12.99
N ALA A 61 -1.14 7.64 -13.50
CA ALA A 61 -0.51 7.39 -14.80
C ALA A 61 0.45 6.18 -14.81
N GLY A 62 0.65 5.50 -13.68
CA GLY A 62 1.63 4.42 -13.52
C GLY A 62 3.07 4.92 -13.38
N ILE A 63 3.29 6.18 -13.01
CA ILE A 63 4.65 6.71 -12.81
C ILE A 63 5.07 6.40 -11.36
N PRO A 64 6.16 5.64 -11.14
CA PRO A 64 6.66 5.35 -9.81
C PRO A 64 7.56 6.50 -9.31
N TYR A 65 7.15 7.14 -8.22
CA TYR A 65 7.89 8.22 -7.57
C TYR A 65 8.55 7.72 -6.29
N GLN A 66 9.89 7.64 -6.26
CA GLN A 66 10.65 7.17 -5.11
C GLN A 66 10.97 8.33 -4.16
N LEU A 67 10.63 8.16 -2.89
CA LEU A 67 10.91 9.10 -1.80
C LEU A 67 12.25 8.77 -1.13
N PHE A 68 12.53 7.48 -0.96
CA PHE A 68 13.78 6.98 -0.40
C PHE A 68 14.05 5.55 -0.84
N SER A 69 15.29 5.08 -0.67
CA SER A 69 15.68 3.72 -1.04
C SER A 69 14.91 2.66 -0.22
N SER A 70 14.43 1.60 -0.89
CA SER A 70 13.72 0.47 -0.27
C SER A 70 14.53 -0.30 0.79
N LYS A 71 15.83 -0.03 0.94
CA LYS A 71 16.67 -0.58 2.03
C LYS A 71 16.40 0.10 3.38
N TYR A 72 15.85 1.32 3.36
CA TYR A 72 15.44 2.07 4.54
C TYR A 72 13.97 1.81 4.86
N TRP A 73 13.44 2.47 5.88
CA TRP A 73 12.04 2.32 6.27
C TRP A 73 11.43 3.61 6.81
N GLY A 74 10.12 3.77 6.63
CA GLY A 74 9.27 4.77 7.28
C GLY A 74 8.12 4.07 8.01
N GLY A 75 7.39 4.78 8.87
CA GLY A 75 6.25 4.17 9.56
C GLY A 75 5.04 4.05 8.62
N HIS A 76 4.77 2.86 8.05
CA HIS A 76 3.68 2.68 7.08
C HIS A 76 2.64 1.61 7.45
N VAL A 77 2.98 0.65 8.32
CA VAL A 77 2.02 -0.40 8.74
C VAL A 77 1.20 0.03 9.95
N GLY A 78 1.82 0.76 10.88
CA GLY A 78 1.20 1.17 12.15
C GLY A 78 2.10 0.84 13.34
N GLY A 79 1.82 1.45 14.48
CA GLY A 79 2.55 1.22 15.73
C GLY A 79 1.84 0.27 16.68
N ARG A 80 2.44 0.06 17.87
CA ARG A 80 1.94 -0.82 18.93
C ARG A 80 0.46 -0.65 19.24
N ARG A 81 0.02 0.60 19.45
CA ARG A 81 -1.38 0.86 19.80
C ARG A 81 -2.35 0.47 18.68
N SER A 82 -2.04 0.83 17.43
CA SER A 82 -2.92 0.54 16.30
C SER A 82 -2.97 -0.93 15.91
N MET A 83 -1.90 -1.69 16.15
CA MET A 83 -1.84 -3.11 15.82
C MET A 83 -2.14 -4.05 17.01
N ALA A 84 -2.36 -3.50 18.22
CA ALA A 84 -2.53 -4.30 19.44
C ALA A 84 -3.58 -5.41 19.28
N LYS A 85 -4.79 -5.07 18.80
CA LYS A 85 -5.86 -6.05 18.56
C LYS A 85 -5.48 -7.13 17.55
N SER A 86 -4.67 -6.79 16.56
CA SER A 86 -4.24 -7.72 15.50
C SER A 86 -3.28 -8.77 16.05
N PHE A 87 -2.31 -8.35 16.87
CA PHE A 87 -1.40 -9.26 17.56
C PHE A 87 -2.12 -10.09 18.63
N GLU A 88 -3.04 -9.47 19.38
CA GLU A 88 -3.87 -10.13 20.39
C GLU A 88 -4.75 -11.24 19.80
N LYS A 89 -5.38 -11.01 18.63
CA LYS A 89 -6.20 -12.02 17.90
C LYS A 89 -5.47 -13.36 17.74
N TYR A 90 -4.15 -13.33 17.59
CA TYR A 90 -3.32 -14.52 17.36
C TYR A 90 -2.37 -14.85 18.52
N ASN A 91 -2.53 -14.20 19.68
CA ASN A 91 -1.65 -14.35 20.84
C ASN A 91 -0.15 -14.19 20.50
N LEU A 92 0.16 -13.15 19.72
CA LEU A 92 1.52 -12.83 19.27
C LEU A 92 2.09 -11.65 20.05
N GLU A 93 3.41 -11.65 20.27
CA GLU A 93 4.08 -10.47 20.80
C GLU A 93 4.16 -9.35 19.75
N TYR A 94 3.93 -8.11 20.19
CA TYR A 94 4.04 -6.95 19.30
C TYR A 94 5.46 -6.80 18.76
N ARG A 95 5.52 -6.43 17.47
CA ARG A 95 6.73 -5.97 16.79
C ARG A 95 6.38 -4.94 15.72
N ASP A 96 7.35 -4.13 15.32
CA ASP A 96 7.18 -3.16 14.25
C ASP A 96 7.44 -3.76 12.88
N CYS A 97 6.35 -4.09 12.18
CA CYS A 97 6.38 -4.68 10.84
C CYS A 97 6.86 -3.70 9.75
N SER A 98 6.93 -2.39 10.01
CA SER A 98 7.43 -1.40 9.02
C SER A 98 8.95 -1.53 8.81
N THR A 99 9.67 -1.98 9.84
CA THR A 99 11.14 -2.06 9.81
C THR A 99 11.66 -3.10 8.81
N THR A 100 10.99 -4.25 8.74
CA THR A 100 11.37 -5.41 7.90
C THR A 100 10.60 -5.49 6.58
N SER A 101 9.79 -4.49 6.26
CA SER A 101 9.02 -4.47 5.03
C SER A 101 9.37 -3.30 4.11
N ILE A 102 9.05 -3.48 2.83
CA ILE A 102 9.09 -2.45 1.81
C ILE A 102 7.65 -1.96 1.63
N GLY A 103 7.36 -0.72 1.99
CA GLY A 103 6.07 -0.10 1.73
C GLY A 103 6.00 0.48 0.32
N VAL A 104 4.90 0.22 -0.38
CA VAL A 104 4.54 0.85 -1.66
C VAL A 104 3.11 1.39 -1.59
N GLU A 105 2.92 2.60 -2.07
CA GLU A 105 1.64 3.31 -2.08
C GLU A 105 1.12 3.49 -3.50
N ILE A 106 -0.18 3.33 -3.69
CA ILE A 106 -0.86 3.55 -4.97
C ILE A 106 -1.81 4.72 -4.80
N ILE A 107 -1.73 5.73 -5.67
CA ILE A 107 -2.70 6.83 -5.67
C ILE A 107 -4.10 6.25 -5.93
N SER A 108 -4.96 6.37 -4.92
CA SER A 108 -6.37 6.01 -5.01
C SER A 108 -7.13 6.75 -3.92
N TRP A 109 -8.35 7.16 -4.22
CA TRP A 109 -9.30 7.68 -3.23
C TRP A 109 -9.72 6.63 -2.19
N GLY A 110 -9.44 5.35 -2.43
CA GLY A 110 -9.74 4.26 -1.52
C GLY A 110 -11.23 3.93 -1.49
N GLY A 111 -11.72 3.53 -0.30
CA GLY A 111 -13.14 3.27 -0.07
C GLY A 111 -13.97 4.55 -0.14
N LEU A 112 -15.06 4.48 -0.89
CA LEU A 112 -15.96 5.58 -1.19
C LEU A 112 -17.37 5.32 -0.64
N GLN A 113 -18.02 6.39 -0.17
CA GLN A 113 -19.37 6.39 0.34
C GLN A 113 -20.25 7.34 -0.46
N MET A 114 -21.49 6.95 -0.73
CA MET A 114 -22.47 7.81 -1.39
C MET A 114 -23.11 8.73 -0.35
N ILE A 115 -22.92 10.04 -0.52
CA ILE A 115 -23.47 11.09 0.33
C ILE A 115 -24.10 12.14 -0.62
N ASP A 116 -25.39 12.40 -0.47
CA ASP A 116 -26.13 13.39 -1.28
C ASP A 116 -25.94 13.24 -2.81
N GLY A 117 -25.89 12.00 -3.28
CA GLY A 117 -25.72 11.68 -4.70
C GLY A 117 -24.29 11.80 -5.23
N LYS A 118 -23.31 12.05 -4.36
CA LYS A 118 -21.88 12.12 -4.68
C LYS A 118 -21.09 11.08 -3.92
N LEU A 119 -19.98 10.63 -4.49
CA LEU A 119 -19.05 9.72 -3.81
C LEU A 119 -18.00 10.52 -3.05
N HIS A 120 -17.73 10.13 -1.81
CA HIS A 120 -16.72 10.77 -0.94
C HIS A 120 -15.82 9.71 -0.31
N ASN A 121 -14.55 10.04 -0.09
CA ASN A 121 -13.67 9.23 0.75
C ASN A 121 -14.01 9.42 2.25
N CYS A 122 -13.36 8.64 3.12
CA CYS A 122 -13.59 8.71 4.56
C CYS A 122 -13.13 10.02 5.24
N TYR A 123 -12.48 10.91 4.51
CA TYR A 123 -12.08 12.25 4.95
C TYR A 123 -13.00 13.36 4.41
N GLY A 124 -14.09 13.00 3.73
CA GLY A 124 -15.07 13.94 3.15
C GLY A 124 -14.65 14.51 1.79
N GLY A 125 -13.51 14.12 1.25
CA GLY A 125 -13.08 14.50 -0.09
C GLY A 125 -13.99 13.91 -1.16
N GLU A 126 -14.57 14.76 -1.99
CA GLU A 126 -15.41 14.38 -3.12
C GLU A 126 -14.58 13.67 -4.20
N TYR A 127 -15.02 12.49 -4.62
CA TYR A 127 -14.44 11.71 -5.70
C TYR A 127 -14.71 12.38 -7.04
N LYS A 128 -13.64 12.77 -7.73
CA LYS A 128 -13.70 13.58 -8.97
C LYS A 128 -12.99 12.94 -10.15
N GLU A 129 -12.74 11.62 -10.10
CA GLU A 129 -12.14 10.92 -11.25
C GLU A 129 -13.15 10.83 -12.39
N GLU A 130 -12.90 11.59 -13.46
CA GLU A 130 -13.72 11.59 -14.66
C GLU A 130 -13.41 10.36 -15.53
N GLY A 131 -14.45 9.73 -16.07
CA GLY A 131 -14.30 8.61 -17.02
C GLY A 131 -13.85 7.28 -16.39
N VAL A 132 -13.60 7.22 -15.08
CA VAL A 132 -13.27 5.99 -14.36
C VAL A 132 -14.43 5.59 -13.46
N LYS A 133 -15.11 4.51 -13.83
CA LYS A 133 -16.17 3.92 -13.00
C LYS A 133 -15.53 3.28 -11.76
N PRO A 134 -15.93 3.65 -10.54
CA PRO A 134 -15.48 2.98 -9.33
C PRO A 134 -15.80 1.48 -9.34
N THR A 135 -14.92 0.69 -8.74
CA THR A 135 -15.18 -0.73 -8.48
C THR A 135 -16.30 -0.83 -7.46
N TYR A 136 -17.34 -1.59 -7.79
CA TYR A 136 -18.49 -1.83 -6.91
C TYR A 136 -18.42 -3.23 -6.33
N PHE A 137 -18.70 -3.34 -5.04
CA PHE A 137 -18.90 -4.58 -4.31
C PHE A 137 -20.35 -4.64 -3.82
N GLU A 138 -21.05 -5.73 -4.18
CA GLU A 138 -22.42 -5.98 -3.70
C GLU A 138 -22.43 -6.16 -2.18
N GLU A 139 -21.55 -7.01 -1.66
CA GLU A 139 -21.24 -7.09 -0.24
C GLU A 139 -20.08 -6.14 0.10
N ALA A 140 -20.29 -5.23 1.05
CA ALA A 140 -19.31 -4.19 1.36
C ALA A 140 -17.95 -4.78 1.79
N TYR A 141 -16.87 -4.42 1.09
CA TYR A 141 -15.52 -4.75 1.53
C TYR A 141 -15.07 -3.75 2.60
N ARG A 142 -14.90 -4.23 3.83
CA ARG A 142 -14.44 -3.42 4.98
C ARG A 142 -15.23 -2.12 5.15
N GLY A 143 -16.55 -2.20 4.98
CA GLY A 143 -17.49 -1.10 5.19
C GLY A 143 -17.73 -0.18 3.99
N TYR A 144 -17.19 -0.51 2.81
CA TYR A 144 -17.38 0.28 1.59
C TYR A 144 -17.89 -0.59 0.44
N ASN A 145 -18.90 -0.08 -0.28
CA ASN A 145 -19.42 -0.70 -1.51
C ASN A 145 -18.72 -0.17 -2.76
N TYR A 146 -18.11 1.01 -2.70
CA TYR A 146 -17.42 1.62 -3.83
C TYR A 146 -15.95 1.81 -3.49
N PHE A 147 -15.08 1.57 -4.46
CA PHE A 147 -13.66 1.86 -4.37
C PHE A 147 -13.18 2.52 -5.65
N ASP A 148 -12.24 3.46 -5.50
CA ASP A 148 -11.54 4.03 -6.65
C ASP A 148 -10.61 3.00 -7.29
N THR A 149 -10.99 2.60 -8.50
CA THR A 149 -10.34 1.56 -9.31
C THR A 149 -8.88 1.90 -9.58
N TYR A 150 -7.99 0.95 -9.31
CA TYR A 150 -6.60 1.03 -9.72
C TYR A 150 -6.50 0.91 -11.24
N THR A 151 -5.73 1.80 -11.86
CA THR A 151 -5.54 1.77 -13.32
C THR A 151 -4.67 0.60 -13.75
N ALA A 152 -4.84 0.15 -14.99
CA ALA A 152 -3.97 -0.89 -15.55
C ALA A 152 -2.48 -0.50 -15.51
N LYS A 153 -2.16 0.79 -15.70
CA LYS A 153 -0.79 1.30 -15.61
C LYS A 153 -0.22 1.23 -14.19
N GLN A 154 -1.05 1.49 -13.17
CA GLN A 154 -0.65 1.32 -11.78
C GLN A 154 -0.34 -0.15 -11.46
N ILE A 155 -1.24 -1.05 -11.86
CA ILE A 155 -1.09 -2.49 -11.63
C ILE A 155 0.16 -3.04 -12.33
N GLU A 156 0.41 -2.65 -13.58
CA GLU A 156 1.60 -3.07 -14.32
C GLU A 156 2.89 -2.55 -13.68
N THR A 157 2.91 -1.29 -13.26
CA THR A 157 4.08 -0.71 -12.58
C THR A 157 4.34 -1.39 -11.25
N LEU A 158 3.27 -1.72 -10.50
CA LEU A 158 3.40 -2.47 -9.26
C LEU A 158 3.99 -3.86 -9.53
N LYS A 159 3.51 -4.58 -10.57
CA LYS A 159 4.05 -5.88 -10.97
C LYS A 159 5.56 -5.81 -11.21
N GLU A 160 6.02 -4.82 -11.97
CA GLU A 160 7.44 -4.62 -12.24
C GLU A 160 8.26 -4.34 -10.97
N LEU A 161 7.74 -3.52 -10.05
CA LEU A 161 8.36 -3.27 -8.74
C LEU A 161 8.43 -4.52 -7.87
N LEU A 162 7.36 -5.32 -7.84
CA LEU A 162 7.29 -6.57 -7.10
C LEU A 162 8.33 -7.59 -7.60
N LEU A 163 8.44 -7.76 -8.93
CA LEU A 163 9.45 -8.61 -9.54
C LEU A 163 10.87 -8.15 -9.18
N TYR A 164 11.14 -6.85 -9.31
CA TYR A 164 12.44 -6.27 -8.97
C TYR A 164 12.81 -6.49 -7.50
N TRP A 165 11.89 -6.22 -6.56
CA TRP A 165 12.18 -6.41 -5.14
C TRP A 165 12.22 -7.88 -4.74
N GLY A 166 11.41 -8.74 -5.35
CA GLY A 166 11.46 -10.18 -5.17
C GLY A 166 12.86 -10.72 -5.49
N GLU A 167 13.42 -10.33 -6.63
CA GLU A 167 14.80 -10.69 -7.01
C GLU A 167 15.83 -10.02 -6.08
N ARG A 168 15.74 -8.70 -5.88
CA ARG A 168 16.76 -7.93 -5.15
C ARG A 168 16.89 -8.31 -3.68
N TYR A 169 15.79 -8.69 -3.03
CA TYR A 169 15.74 -9.00 -1.60
C TYR A 169 15.45 -10.47 -1.31
N ASN A 170 15.33 -11.31 -2.35
CA ASN A 170 14.95 -12.72 -2.24
C ASN A 170 13.62 -12.90 -1.47
N ILE A 171 12.62 -12.07 -1.81
CA ILE A 171 11.28 -12.12 -1.22
C ILE A 171 10.38 -12.98 -2.13
N PRO A 172 9.75 -14.06 -1.61
CA PRO A 172 8.80 -14.86 -2.38
C PRO A 172 7.63 -14.00 -2.87
N LEU A 173 7.19 -14.25 -4.11
CA LEU A 173 6.07 -13.51 -4.72
C LEU A 173 4.81 -14.39 -4.84
N ASP A 174 4.74 -15.50 -4.11
CA ASP A 174 3.56 -16.35 -4.03
C ASP A 174 2.35 -15.54 -3.54
N TYR A 175 1.21 -15.75 -4.19
CA TYR A 175 -0.04 -15.14 -3.78
C TYR A 175 -0.50 -15.68 -2.43
N ASN A 176 -0.69 -14.77 -1.46
CA ASN A 176 -1.21 -15.08 -0.14
C ASN A 176 -2.71 -14.76 -0.07
N GLU A 177 -3.57 -15.78 -0.07
CA GLU A 177 -5.03 -15.59 -0.07
C GLU A 177 -5.55 -14.84 1.16
N ASP A 178 -4.85 -14.96 2.29
CA ASP A 178 -5.19 -14.33 3.55
C ASP A 178 -4.75 -12.85 3.65
N MET A 179 -4.17 -12.26 2.60
CA MET A 179 -3.74 -10.86 2.64
C MET A 179 -4.91 -9.86 2.81
N TRP A 180 -6.11 -10.22 2.36
CA TRP A 180 -7.28 -9.35 2.36
C TRP A 180 -7.98 -9.20 3.72
N ASP A 181 -7.53 -9.94 4.74
CA ASP A 181 -7.91 -9.73 6.15
C ASP A 181 -6.68 -9.75 7.08
N VAL A 182 -6.83 -9.42 8.36
CA VAL A 182 -5.73 -9.51 9.34
C VAL A 182 -5.18 -10.93 9.37
N SER A 183 -3.92 -11.08 8.95
CA SER A 183 -3.25 -12.35 8.70
C SER A 183 -2.20 -12.64 9.77
N LYS A 184 -2.27 -13.86 10.34
CA LYS A 184 -1.24 -14.37 11.24
C LYS A 184 0.13 -14.43 10.54
N ASN A 185 0.16 -14.89 9.29
CA ASN A 185 1.39 -15.01 8.49
C ASN A 185 2.09 -13.65 8.32
N ALA A 186 1.32 -12.61 7.99
CA ALA A 186 1.83 -11.25 7.89
C ALA A 186 2.43 -10.79 9.23
N LEU A 187 1.69 -10.98 10.33
CA LEU A 187 2.09 -10.62 11.70
C LEU A 187 3.28 -11.43 12.23
N GLU A 188 3.56 -12.62 11.69
CA GLU A 188 4.71 -13.48 12.03
C GLU A 188 5.96 -13.25 11.15
N ASN A 189 5.88 -12.36 10.16
CA ASN A 189 6.98 -11.95 9.25
C ASN A 189 7.24 -13.00 8.19
N LYS A 190 6.22 -13.81 7.88
CA LYS A 190 6.32 -14.74 6.76
C LYS A 190 6.72 -13.93 5.52
N PRO A 191 7.85 -14.26 4.87
CA PRO A 191 8.29 -13.55 3.69
C PRO A 191 7.23 -13.60 2.60
N GLY A 192 6.96 -12.47 1.96
CA GLY A 192 5.91 -12.40 0.95
C GLY A 192 5.32 -11.01 0.72
N ILE A 193 4.32 -10.98 -0.16
CA ILE A 193 3.51 -9.80 -0.45
C ILE A 193 2.28 -9.80 0.46
N TRP A 194 2.03 -8.66 1.09
CA TRP A 194 0.92 -8.44 2.02
C TRP A 194 0.27 -7.08 1.72
N SER A 195 -0.95 -6.83 2.19
CA SER A 195 -1.58 -5.51 2.14
C SER A 195 -1.67 -4.92 3.55
N HIS A 196 -2.00 -3.63 3.66
CA HIS A 196 -2.17 -2.98 4.97
C HIS A 196 -3.27 -3.65 5.81
N THR A 197 -4.33 -4.14 5.16
CA THR A 197 -5.42 -4.92 5.75
C THR A 197 -4.92 -6.19 6.45
N SER A 198 -3.79 -6.76 6.00
CA SER A 198 -3.13 -7.92 6.61
C SER A 198 -2.66 -7.66 8.03
N PHE A 199 -2.52 -6.39 8.43
CA PHE A 199 -1.98 -6.00 9.73
C PHE A 199 -3.00 -5.29 10.61
N ARG A 200 -4.05 -4.69 10.04
CA ARG A 200 -4.94 -3.76 10.74
C ARG A 200 -6.40 -3.95 10.38
N PHE A 201 -7.27 -4.02 11.39
CA PHE A 201 -8.72 -4.09 11.19
C PHE A 201 -9.34 -2.79 10.70
N ASP A 202 -8.77 -1.64 11.06
CA ASP A 202 -9.30 -0.31 10.76
C ASP A 202 -8.92 0.20 9.36
N LYS A 203 -8.24 -0.62 8.57
CA LYS A 203 -7.74 -0.29 7.24
C LYS A 203 -8.57 -0.95 6.15
N SER A 204 -8.58 -0.39 4.95
CA SER A 204 -9.26 -0.98 3.78
C SER A 204 -8.36 -1.03 2.54
N ASP A 205 -7.06 -0.79 2.73
CA ASP A 205 -6.06 -0.77 1.67
C ASP A 205 -5.15 -2.01 1.67
N LEU A 206 -4.87 -2.64 0.53
CA LEU A 206 -5.61 -2.57 -0.72
C LEU A 206 -6.98 -3.27 -0.60
N PHE A 207 -7.90 -2.94 -1.50
CA PHE A 207 -9.11 -3.73 -1.73
C PHE A 207 -8.92 -4.79 -2.83
N PRO A 208 -9.67 -5.90 -2.80
CA PRO A 208 -9.52 -7.05 -3.70
C PRO A 208 -10.07 -6.79 -5.11
N GLN A 209 -9.49 -5.82 -5.83
CA GLN A 209 -9.80 -5.59 -7.24
C GLN A 209 -9.41 -6.82 -8.08
N LYS A 210 -10.28 -7.23 -9.00
CA LYS A 210 -10.05 -8.42 -9.84
C LYS A 210 -8.71 -8.38 -10.58
N GLU A 211 -8.39 -7.28 -11.27
CA GLU A 211 -7.14 -7.16 -12.04
C GLU A 211 -5.90 -7.17 -11.14
N MET A 212 -6.01 -6.65 -9.91
CA MET A 212 -4.94 -6.70 -8.92
C MET A 212 -4.69 -8.15 -8.46
N ILE A 213 -5.75 -8.90 -8.16
CA ILE A 213 -5.66 -10.32 -7.78
C ILE A 213 -5.06 -11.14 -8.93
N ASP A 214 -5.55 -10.94 -10.15
CA ASP A 214 -5.06 -11.65 -11.33
C ASP A 214 -3.57 -11.38 -11.54
N MET A 215 -3.12 -10.12 -11.38
CA MET A 215 -1.71 -9.75 -11.43
C MET A 215 -0.90 -10.46 -10.35
N LEU A 216 -1.33 -10.42 -9.08
CA LEU A 216 -0.62 -11.06 -7.97
C LEU A 216 -0.49 -12.57 -8.16
N LYS A 217 -1.55 -13.24 -8.63
CA LYS A 217 -1.52 -14.67 -8.96
C LYS A 217 -0.58 -15.00 -10.12
N SER A 218 -0.38 -14.06 -11.04
CA SER A 218 0.51 -14.22 -12.21
C SER A 218 2.01 -14.09 -11.90
N LEU A 219 2.39 -13.64 -10.70
CA LEU A 219 3.80 -13.45 -10.33
C LEU A 219 4.57 -14.76 -10.14
N LYS A 220 3.83 -15.86 -9.91
CA LYS A 220 4.41 -17.20 -9.83
C LYS A 220 4.71 -17.71 -11.24
N LYS A 221 5.95 -18.15 -11.47
CA LYS A 221 6.31 -18.97 -12.63
C LYS A 221 5.99 -20.44 -12.36
#